data_AF-A0A3B8WH00-F1
#
_entry.id   AF-A0A3B8WH00-F1
#
_cell.length_a   1.000
_cell.length_b   1.000
_cell.length_c   1.000
_cell.angle_alpha   90.00
_cell.angle_beta   90.00
_cell.angle_gamma   90.00
#
_symmetry.space_group_name_H-M   'P 1'
#
loop_
_entity.id
_entity.type
_entity.pdbx_description
1 polymer ?
#
loop_
_entity_poly.entity_id
_entity_poly.type
_entity_poly.pdbx_seq_one_letter_code
_entity_poly.pdbx_strand_id
1 'polypeptide(L)'
;SPALADLSSAQKENASHAPTPRSGAIDPAATKANQMAEPPTGKTIDWRVKPGDTLSWIFRANNAPMEDLQEILAADAEYLHLETLRPGTRIGLNFDAQGQFSELVLFLDPARHVTYSRQPDGAFVHQTFEEETFWVSEVLRGTINGSFYASAMQAGVTQAQILLIDQLLGSQLNFRRDLRAGDRFSVIIGHD
;
A
#
# COMPACT_ATOMS: atom_id res chain seq x y z
N SER A 1 53.67 22.08 41.37
CA SER A 1 54.70 23.10 41.09
C SER A 1 56.06 22.53 41.42
N PRO A 2 57.11 22.70 40.57
CA PRO A 2 57.10 23.00 39.12
C PRO A 2 56.52 21.78 38.34
N ALA A 3 56.88 21.31 37.14
CA ALA A 3 57.74 21.71 35.99
C ALA A 3 57.12 21.09 34.70
N LEU A 4 57.36 21.44 33.41
CA LEU A 4 58.29 22.32 32.65
C LEU A 4 59.71 21.79 32.31
N ALA A 5 60.14 22.11 31.07
CA ALA A 5 61.40 21.81 30.37
C ALA A 5 61.67 20.30 30.06
N ASP A 6 62.29 19.91 28.93
CA ASP A 6 62.79 20.70 27.78
C ASP A 6 62.72 19.94 26.43
N LEU A 7 63.06 20.64 25.34
CA LEU A 7 63.13 20.16 23.96
C LEU A 7 64.53 19.62 23.60
N SER A 8 64.64 18.65 22.65
CA SER A 8 65.52 18.77 21.46
C SER A 8 65.63 17.48 20.62
N SER A 9 65.35 17.64 19.32
CA SER A 9 66.09 17.16 18.13
C SER A 9 67.09 15.98 18.21
N ALA A 10 66.89 14.98 17.35
CA ALA A 10 67.93 14.40 16.48
C ALA A 10 67.31 13.57 15.31
N GLN A 11 67.88 13.65 14.11
CA GLN A 11 67.53 12.80 12.96
C GLN A 11 68.72 11.89 12.58
N LYS A 12 68.46 10.61 12.32
CA LYS A 12 69.31 9.58 11.66
C LYS A 12 68.53 8.24 11.64
N GLU A 13 68.69 7.31 10.70
CA GLU A 13 69.52 7.28 9.48
C GLU A 13 68.80 6.51 8.34
N ASN A 14 69.54 6.12 7.29
CA ASN A 14 69.04 5.77 5.95
C ASN A 14 68.42 4.35 5.84
N ALA A 15 67.68 4.14 4.75
CA ALA A 15 66.76 3.02 4.52
C ALA A 15 67.40 1.66 4.17
N SER A 16 66.64 0.57 4.42
CA SER A 16 66.43 -0.44 3.38
C SER A 16 65.19 -1.34 3.57
N HIS A 17 64.55 -1.65 2.44
CA HIS A 17 63.58 -2.73 2.21
C HIS A 17 62.20 -2.68 2.92
N ALA A 18 61.15 -2.95 2.16
CA ALA A 18 59.74 -3.03 2.58
C ALA A 18 59.20 -4.47 2.36
N PRO A 19 58.04 -4.84 2.93
CA PRO A 19 56.76 -4.45 2.34
C PRO A 19 55.68 -3.99 3.34
N THR A 20 54.58 -3.45 2.81
CA THR A 20 53.44 -2.92 3.58
C THR A 20 52.47 -3.99 4.10
N PRO A 21 52.04 -3.90 5.37
CA PRO A 21 50.71 -4.32 5.81
C PRO A 21 49.73 -3.15 5.67
N ARG A 22 48.52 -3.40 5.16
CA ARG A 22 47.42 -2.41 5.20
C ARG A 22 46.81 -2.42 6.60
N SER A 23 46.69 -1.25 7.22
CA SER A 23 45.91 -1.05 8.45
C SER A 23 44.53 -0.49 8.09
N GLY A 24 43.50 -0.85 8.87
CA GLY A 24 42.12 -0.41 8.68
C GLY A 24 41.12 -1.45 9.19
N ALA A 25 40.35 -1.10 10.22
CA ALA A 25 39.42 -2.02 10.88
C ALA A 25 38.24 -2.44 9.98
N ILE A 26 37.66 -3.59 10.31
CA ILE A 26 36.35 -4.04 9.80
C ILE A 26 35.29 -3.81 10.87
N ASP A 27 34.46 -2.79 10.70
CA ASP A 27 33.27 -2.59 11.54
C ASP A 27 32.16 -3.58 11.13
N PRO A 28 31.62 -4.40 12.03
CA PRO A 28 30.50 -5.30 11.75
C PRO A 28 29.15 -4.54 11.78
N ALA A 29 29.05 -3.45 11.03
CA ALA A 29 27.80 -2.72 10.85
C ALA A 29 26.85 -3.54 9.97
N ALA A 30 25.72 -3.97 10.53
CA ALA A 30 24.85 -4.94 9.89
C ALA A 30 24.08 -4.35 8.69
N THR A 31 24.60 -4.55 7.48
CA THR A 31 23.85 -4.35 6.23
C THR A 31 22.72 -5.37 6.15
N LYS A 32 21.55 -5.03 6.69
CA LYS A 32 20.27 -5.58 6.22
C LYS A 32 20.08 -5.11 4.78
N ALA A 33 20.62 -5.88 3.83
CA ALA A 33 20.42 -5.63 2.41
C ALA A 33 18.93 -5.79 2.11
N ASN A 34 18.26 -4.65 1.90
CA ASN A 34 16.87 -4.61 1.51
C ASN A 34 16.76 -5.33 0.15
N GLN A 35 16.06 -6.47 0.10
CA GLN A 35 15.82 -7.16 -1.17
C GLN A 35 14.75 -6.40 -1.94
N MET A 36 15.16 -5.29 -2.57
CA MET A 36 14.45 -4.75 -3.72
C MET A 36 14.47 -5.84 -4.79
N ALA A 37 13.34 -6.53 -4.94
CA ALA A 37 13.14 -7.44 -6.05
C ALA A 37 13.40 -6.70 -7.36
N GLU A 38 14.12 -7.35 -8.27
CA GLU A 38 14.40 -6.81 -9.59
C GLU A 38 13.07 -6.57 -10.32
N PRO A 39 12.85 -5.41 -10.98
CA PRO A 39 11.55 -5.08 -11.55
C PRO A 39 11.12 -6.17 -12.55
N PRO A 40 9.87 -6.65 -12.49
CA PRO A 40 9.46 -7.85 -13.23
C PRO A 40 9.60 -7.63 -14.75
N THR A 41 10.59 -8.30 -15.34
CA THR A 41 10.88 -8.30 -16.78
C THR A 41 9.92 -9.17 -17.60
N GLY A 42 8.88 -9.71 -16.96
CA GLY A 42 7.85 -10.53 -17.56
C GLY A 42 6.59 -9.76 -17.96
N LYS A 43 5.44 -10.42 -17.86
CA LYS A 43 4.14 -9.91 -18.34
C LYS A 43 3.09 -9.92 -17.22
N THR A 44 2.50 -8.77 -16.93
CA THR A 44 1.32 -8.64 -16.07
C THR A 44 0.05 -8.58 -16.93
N ILE A 45 -1.04 -9.16 -16.42
CA ILE A 45 -2.39 -9.03 -16.97
C ILE A 45 -3.34 -8.56 -15.86
N ASP A 46 -3.80 -7.32 -15.94
CA ASP A 46 -4.91 -6.82 -15.14
C ASP A 46 -6.25 -7.39 -15.66
N TRP A 47 -6.90 -8.21 -14.84
CA TRP A 47 -8.27 -8.67 -15.08
C TRP A 47 -9.26 -7.97 -14.14
N ARG A 48 -10.41 -7.52 -14.67
CA ARG A 48 -11.55 -7.09 -13.85
C ARG A 48 -12.72 -8.05 -14.07
N VAL A 49 -13.11 -8.71 -12.99
CA VAL A 49 -14.08 -9.82 -12.97
C VAL A 49 -15.45 -9.35 -13.46
N LYS A 50 -16.07 -10.12 -14.34
CA LYS A 50 -17.40 -9.88 -14.92
C LYS A 50 -18.43 -10.90 -14.39
N PRO A 51 -19.74 -10.63 -14.49
CA PRO A 51 -20.77 -11.62 -14.17
C PRO A 51 -20.60 -12.89 -15.00
N GLY A 52 -20.37 -14.02 -14.34
CA GLY A 52 -20.13 -15.32 -14.98
C GLY A 52 -18.66 -15.74 -15.08
N ASP A 53 -17.71 -14.85 -14.80
CA ASP A 53 -16.28 -15.22 -14.69
C ASP A 53 -16.07 -16.16 -13.49
N THR A 54 -15.10 -17.07 -13.63
CA THR A 54 -14.58 -17.94 -12.54
C THR A 54 -13.06 -18.01 -12.65
N LEU A 55 -12.33 -18.26 -11.56
CA LEU A 55 -10.86 -18.37 -11.59
C LEU A 55 -10.38 -19.37 -12.65
N SER A 56 -11.00 -20.55 -12.70
CA SER A 56 -10.69 -21.60 -13.68
C SER A 56 -10.99 -21.18 -15.13
N TRP A 57 -11.89 -20.22 -15.36
CA TRP A 57 -12.09 -19.62 -16.68
C TRP A 57 -11.06 -18.52 -16.96
N ILE A 58 -10.79 -17.62 -16.00
CA ILE A 58 -9.82 -16.52 -16.13
C ILE A 58 -8.42 -17.06 -16.44
N PHE A 59 -7.95 -18.09 -15.70
CA PHE A 59 -6.66 -18.73 -15.94
C PHE A 59 -6.57 -19.32 -17.36
N ARG A 60 -7.59 -20.11 -17.78
CA ARG A 60 -7.65 -20.69 -19.14
C ARG A 60 -7.68 -19.63 -20.24
N ALA A 61 -8.42 -18.54 -20.04
CA ALA A 61 -8.50 -17.43 -20.99
C ALA A 61 -7.18 -16.65 -21.15
N ASN A 62 -6.25 -16.80 -20.20
CA ASN A 62 -4.95 -16.13 -20.16
C ASN A 62 -3.76 -17.10 -20.28
N ASN A 63 -4.00 -18.36 -20.68
CA ASN A 63 -3.00 -19.43 -20.79
C ASN A 63 -2.24 -19.78 -19.50
N ALA A 64 -2.76 -19.43 -18.32
CA ALA A 64 -2.21 -19.88 -17.04
C ALA A 64 -2.58 -21.35 -16.75
N PRO A 65 -1.65 -22.20 -16.28
CA PRO A 65 -1.91 -23.62 -15.99
C PRO A 65 -3.04 -23.85 -14.96
N MET A 66 -3.72 -24.99 -15.08
CA MET A 66 -4.75 -25.41 -14.11
C MET A 66 -4.16 -26.04 -12.85
N GLU A 67 -2.95 -26.59 -12.93
CA GLU A 67 -2.21 -27.18 -11.81
C GLU A 67 -1.83 -26.08 -10.80
N ASP A 68 -1.28 -24.95 -11.27
CA ASP A 68 -1.02 -23.76 -10.47
C ASP A 68 -2.26 -23.24 -9.73
N LEU A 69 -3.44 -23.32 -10.37
CA LEU A 69 -4.68 -22.93 -9.73
C LEU A 69 -5.09 -23.89 -8.59
N GLN A 70 -4.70 -25.17 -8.64
CA GLN A 70 -4.91 -26.08 -7.50
C GLN A 70 -3.97 -25.76 -6.34
N GLU A 71 -2.68 -25.51 -6.62
CA GLU A 71 -1.71 -25.09 -5.60
C GLU A 71 -2.08 -23.75 -4.95
N ILE A 72 -2.58 -22.79 -5.74
CA ILE A 72 -3.12 -21.51 -5.23
C ILE A 72 -4.37 -21.72 -4.34
N LEU A 73 -5.29 -22.61 -4.73
CA LEU A 73 -6.47 -22.94 -3.92
C LEU A 73 -6.10 -23.69 -2.63
N ALA A 74 -5.02 -24.48 -2.65
CA ALA A 74 -4.45 -25.07 -1.44
C ALA A 74 -3.80 -24.01 -0.53
N ALA A 75 -3.07 -23.04 -1.11
CA ALA A 75 -2.44 -21.95 -0.39
C ALA A 75 -3.44 -20.95 0.22
N ASP A 76 -4.64 -20.79 -0.36
CA ASP A 76 -5.74 -19.98 0.19
C ASP A 76 -6.61 -20.72 1.22
N ALA A 77 -6.44 -22.03 1.40
CA ALA A 77 -7.41 -22.86 2.14
C ALA A 77 -7.59 -22.46 3.63
N GLU A 78 -6.60 -21.81 4.25
CA GLU A 78 -6.70 -21.28 5.62
C GLU A 78 -7.19 -19.82 5.69
N TYR A 79 -7.25 -19.11 4.56
CA TYR A 79 -7.52 -17.66 4.49
C TYR A 79 -8.84 -17.32 3.78
N LEU A 80 -9.26 -18.12 2.79
CA LEU A 80 -10.49 -17.98 2.02
C LEU A 80 -10.64 -16.62 1.28
N HIS A 81 -9.54 -15.95 0.95
CA HIS A 81 -9.60 -14.67 0.23
C HIS A 81 -10.18 -14.83 -1.18
N LEU A 82 -9.95 -15.96 -1.85
CA LEU A 82 -10.50 -16.26 -3.17
C LEU A 82 -12.03 -16.46 -3.12
N GLU A 83 -12.61 -16.79 -1.96
CA GLU A 83 -14.06 -16.80 -1.77
C GLU A 83 -14.67 -15.39 -1.81
N THR A 84 -13.87 -14.32 -1.70
CA THR A 84 -14.36 -12.93 -1.81
C THR A 84 -14.54 -12.46 -3.27
N LEU A 85 -14.15 -13.28 -4.26
CA LEU A 85 -14.18 -12.93 -5.68
C LEU A 85 -15.60 -12.67 -6.22
N ARG A 86 -15.90 -11.42 -6.63
CA ARG A 86 -17.21 -11.03 -7.18
C ARG A 86 -17.04 -10.18 -8.45
N PRO A 87 -18.10 -9.99 -9.27
CA PRO A 87 -18.05 -9.04 -10.39
C PRO A 87 -17.62 -7.66 -9.90
N GLY A 88 -16.60 -7.09 -10.55
CA GLY A 88 -15.97 -5.83 -10.15
C GLY A 88 -14.67 -5.98 -9.35
N THR A 89 -14.37 -7.15 -8.76
CA THR A 89 -13.05 -7.44 -8.16
C THR A 89 -11.95 -7.36 -9.24
N ARG A 90 -10.74 -6.98 -8.84
CA ARG A 90 -9.55 -6.89 -9.71
C ARG A 90 -8.56 -8.00 -9.35
N ILE A 91 -7.99 -8.62 -10.38
CA ILE A 91 -6.93 -9.62 -10.30
C ILE A 91 -5.75 -9.15 -11.15
N GLY A 92 -4.52 -9.36 -10.69
CA GLY A 92 -3.34 -9.40 -11.54
C GLY A 92 -2.92 -10.85 -11.80
N LEU A 93 -2.63 -11.23 -13.04
CA LEU A 93 -1.91 -12.47 -13.36
C LEU A 93 -0.51 -12.09 -13.86
N ASN A 94 0.51 -12.48 -13.11
CA ASN A 94 1.90 -12.23 -13.42
C ASN A 94 2.55 -13.48 -14.04
N PHE A 95 3.36 -13.25 -15.06
CA PHE A 95 4.15 -14.24 -15.77
C PHE A 95 5.61 -13.75 -15.81
N ASP A 96 6.57 -14.66 -15.74
CA ASP A 96 8.00 -14.35 -15.80
C ASP A 96 8.51 -13.99 -17.21
N ALA A 97 9.82 -13.75 -17.35
CA ALA A 97 10.47 -13.45 -18.63
C ALA A 97 10.48 -14.64 -19.62
N GLN A 98 10.17 -15.84 -19.13
CA GLN A 98 10.03 -17.09 -19.88
C GLN A 98 8.55 -17.39 -20.20
N GLY A 99 7.64 -16.47 -19.85
CA GLY A 99 6.20 -16.60 -20.06
C GLY A 99 5.52 -17.66 -19.19
N GLN A 100 6.20 -18.18 -18.16
CA GLN A 100 5.58 -19.08 -17.19
C GLN A 100 4.79 -18.25 -16.18
N PHE A 101 3.61 -18.75 -15.79
CA PHE A 101 2.83 -18.10 -14.74
C PHE A 101 3.60 -18.13 -13.41
N SER A 102 3.73 -16.97 -12.76
CA SER A 102 4.60 -16.78 -11.59
C SER A 102 3.85 -16.32 -10.35
N GLU A 103 2.75 -15.57 -10.51
CA GLU A 103 2.00 -15.05 -9.36
C GLU A 103 0.55 -14.66 -9.70
N LEU A 104 -0.36 -14.91 -8.76
CA LEU A 104 -1.70 -14.33 -8.71
C LEU A 104 -1.72 -13.17 -7.71
N VAL A 105 -2.26 -12.01 -8.10
CA VAL A 105 -2.56 -10.89 -7.19
C VAL A 105 -4.06 -10.70 -7.11
N LEU A 106 -4.63 -10.68 -5.90
CA LEU A 106 -6.03 -10.37 -5.65
C LEU A 106 -6.13 -9.05 -4.88
N PHE A 107 -6.71 -8.03 -5.52
CA PHE A 107 -6.97 -6.74 -4.87
C PHE A 107 -8.29 -6.80 -4.11
N LEU A 108 -8.22 -6.69 -2.79
CA LEU A 108 -9.39 -6.73 -1.89
C LEU A 108 -10.09 -5.38 -1.85
N ASP A 109 -9.30 -4.30 -1.78
CA ASP A 109 -9.70 -2.89 -1.81
C ASP A 109 -8.53 -2.02 -2.36
N PRO A 110 -8.58 -0.68 -2.36
CA PRO A 110 -7.50 0.14 -2.92
C PRO A 110 -6.14 0.01 -2.22
N ALA A 111 -6.11 -0.33 -0.92
CA ALA A 111 -4.88 -0.36 -0.12
C ALA A 111 -4.42 -1.78 0.23
N ARG A 112 -5.32 -2.77 0.16
CA ARG A 112 -5.05 -4.15 0.55
C ARG A 112 -5.16 -5.12 -0.61
N HIS A 113 -4.13 -5.93 -0.76
CA HIS A 113 -4.09 -7.03 -1.72
C HIS A 113 -3.42 -8.26 -1.11
N VAL A 114 -3.70 -9.42 -1.68
CA VAL A 114 -2.97 -10.65 -1.36
C VAL A 114 -2.31 -11.18 -2.62
N THR A 115 -1.10 -11.70 -2.49
CA THR A 115 -0.41 -12.43 -3.56
C THR A 115 -0.37 -13.91 -3.26
N TYR A 116 -0.30 -14.70 -4.32
CA TYR A 116 0.08 -16.10 -4.29
C TYR A 116 1.25 -16.22 -5.26
N SER A 117 2.46 -16.21 -4.72
CA SER A 117 3.71 -16.17 -5.50
C SER A 117 4.32 -17.58 -5.60
N ARG A 118 4.78 -17.98 -6.78
CA ARG A 118 5.38 -19.31 -7.01
C ARG A 118 6.76 -19.42 -6.37
N GLN A 119 6.99 -20.53 -5.66
CA GLN A 119 8.25 -20.90 -5.05
C GLN A 119 9.10 -21.84 -5.94
N PRO A 120 10.42 -21.99 -5.70
CA PRO A 120 11.31 -22.81 -6.52
C PRO A 120 11.03 -24.32 -6.54
N ASP A 121 10.20 -24.82 -5.61
CA ASP A 121 9.70 -26.21 -5.57
C ASP A 121 8.40 -26.41 -6.36
N GLY A 122 7.82 -25.33 -6.90
CA GLY A 122 6.58 -25.32 -7.68
C GLY A 122 5.33 -24.91 -6.88
N ALA A 123 5.39 -24.94 -5.55
CA ALA A 123 4.29 -24.57 -4.67
C ALA A 123 4.00 -23.05 -4.71
N PHE A 124 2.86 -22.63 -4.18
CA PHE A 124 2.50 -21.22 -4.06
C PHE A 124 2.41 -20.80 -2.59
N VAL A 125 2.90 -19.60 -2.28
CA VAL A 125 2.84 -19.01 -0.93
C VAL A 125 1.94 -17.79 -0.93
N HIS A 126 0.94 -17.80 -0.06
CA HIS A 126 0.08 -16.64 0.23
C HIS A 126 0.86 -15.57 1.01
N GLN A 127 0.70 -14.31 0.63
CA GLN A 127 1.16 -13.13 1.38
C GLN A 127 0.11 -12.03 1.36
N THR A 128 -0.08 -11.32 2.47
CA THR A 128 -0.96 -10.14 2.54
C THR A 128 -0.14 -8.86 2.57
N PHE A 129 -0.54 -7.89 1.75
CA PHE A 129 0.01 -6.55 1.68
C PHE A 129 -1.08 -5.53 2.01
N GLU A 130 -0.73 -4.58 2.87
CA GLU A 130 -1.59 -3.47 3.31
C GLU A 130 -0.74 -2.21 3.33
N GLU A 131 -1.07 -1.25 2.47
CA GLU A 131 -0.39 0.05 2.42
C GLU A 131 -0.90 0.97 3.54
N GLU A 132 -0.03 1.84 4.09
CA GLU A 132 -0.42 2.79 5.14
C GLU A 132 -1.43 3.83 4.58
N THR A 133 -2.71 3.65 4.93
CA THR A 133 -3.77 4.60 4.58
C THR A 133 -3.83 5.77 5.56
N PHE A 134 -3.77 6.99 5.03
CA PHE A 134 -3.86 8.22 5.80
C PHE A 134 -5.28 8.78 5.71
N TRP A 135 -6.08 8.64 6.77
CA TRP A 135 -7.43 9.21 6.84
C TRP A 135 -7.42 10.74 6.75
N VAL A 136 -7.64 11.28 5.55
CA VAL A 136 -7.69 12.74 5.34
C VAL A 136 -9.07 13.25 5.73
N SER A 137 -9.11 14.14 6.73
CA SER A 137 -10.34 14.77 7.20
C SER A 137 -10.41 16.23 6.75
N GLU A 138 -11.33 16.54 5.83
CA GLU A 138 -11.69 17.92 5.50
C GLU A 138 -12.75 18.45 6.48
N VAL A 139 -12.64 19.73 6.86
CA VAL A 139 -13.61 20.38 7.77
C VAL A 139 -14.25 21.59 7.09
N LEU A 140 -15.31 21.31 6.33
CA LEU A 140 -16.13 22.31 5.64
C LEU A 140 -16.97 23.08 6.66
N ARG A 141 -17.03 24.41 6.52
CA ARG A 141 -17.70 25.30 7.48
C ARG A 141 -18.55 26.32 6.75
N GLY A 142 -19.70 26.67 7.33
CA GLY A 142 -20.56 27.69 6.78
C GLY A 142 -21.49 28.32 7.80
N THR A 143 -22.11 29.42 7.38
CA THR A 143 -23.18 30.10 8.10
C THR A 143 -24.44 30.03 7.23
N ILE A 144 -25.58 29.69 7.83
CA ILE A 144 -26.84 29.54 7.13
C ILE A 144 -27.32 30.92 6.69
N ASN A 145 -27.55 31.05 5.38
CA ASN A 145 -28.09 32.24 4.73
C ASN A 145 -29.22 31.77 3.80
N GLY A 146 -30.43 31.64 4.36
CA GLY A 146 -31.55 30.97 3.71
C GLY A 146 -31.71 29.53 4.21
N SER A 147 -31.44 28.54 3.37
CA SER A 147 -31.57 27.11 3.72
C SER A 147 -30.23 26.44 3.99
N PHE A 148 -30.24 25.41 4.84
CA PHE A 148 -29.06 24.56 5.07
C PHE A 148 -28.50 24.01 3.76
N TYR A 149 -29.34 23.48 2.87
CA TYR A 149 -28.92 22.94 1.57
C TYR A 149 -28.12 23.95 0.75
N ALA A 150 -28.61 25.19 0.61
CA ALA A 150 -27.93 26.20 -0.19
C ALA A 150 -26.60 26.62 0.43
N SER A 151 -26.55 26.83 1.75
CA SER A 151 -25.31 27.21 2.44
C SER A 151 -24.30 26.07 2.56
N ALA A 152 -24.74 24.81 2.63
CA ALA A 152 -23.88 23.62 2.63
C ALA A 152 -23.26 23.40 1.25
N MET A 153 -24.03 23.52 0.16
CA MET A 153 -23.49 23.51 -1.22
C MET A 153 -22.45 24.64 -1.42
N GLN A 154 -22.71 25.84 -0.91
CA GLN A 154 -21.75 26.96 -0.95
C GLN A 154 -20.48 26.71 -0.11
N ALA A 155 -20.58 25.91 0.96
CA ALA A 155 -19.45 25.50 1.78
C ALA A 155 -18.71 24.27 1.22
N GLY A 156 -19.03 23.81 0.00
CA GLY A 156 -18.38 22.68 -0.66
C GLY A 156 -18.98 21.29 -0.37
N VAL A 157 -19.99 21.19 0.50
CA VAL A 157 -20.62 19.90 0.84
C VAL A 157 -21.41 19.41 -0.37
N THR A 158 -21.17 18.18 -0.82
CA THR A 158 -21.84 17.65 -2.02
C THR A 158 -23.31 17.34 -1.77
N GLN A 159 -24.14 17.38 -2.82
CA GLN A 159 -25.57 17.05 -2.74
C GLN A 159 -25.84 15.69 -2.08
N ALA A 160 -25.01 14.67 -2.37
CA ALA A 160 -25.15 13.34 -1.77
C ALA A 160 -24.89 13.36 -0.25
N GLN A 161 -23.85 14.07 0.20
CA GLN A 161 -23.56 14.26 1.63
C GLN A 161 -24.65 15.08 2.33
N ILE A 162 -25.20 16.12 1.69
CA ILE A 162 -26.31 16.90 2.27
C ILE A 162 -27.57 16.05 2.47
N LEU A 163 -27.92 15.20 1.49
CA LEU A 163 -29.05 14.28 1.61
C LEU A 163 -28.83 13.23 2.72
N LEU A 164 -27.61 12.72 2.86
CA LEU A 164 -27.24 11.82 3.96
C LEU A 164 -27.33 12.52 5.33
N ILE A 165 -26.91 13.78 5.43
CA ILE A 165 -27.02 14.59 6.67
C ILE A 165 -28.50 14.82 7.05
N ASP A 166 -29.36 15.15 6.07
CA ASP A 166 -30.80 15.33 6.29
C ASP A 166 -31.46 14.01 6.73
N GLN A 167 -31.08 12.87 6.13
CA GLN A 167 -31.55 11.54 6.53
C GLN A 167 -31.10 11.15 7.95
N LEU A 168 -29.83 11.38 8.31
CA LEU A 168 -29.28 11.00 9.62
C LEU A 168 -29.82 11.86 10.76
N LEU A 169 -29.94 13.18 10.54
CA LEU A 169 -30.31 14.13 11.60
C LEU A 169 -31.80 14.54 11.58
N GLY A 170 -32.57 14.19 10.53
CA GLY A 170 -34.00 14.55 10.41
C GLY A 170 -34.91 13.99 11.51
N SER A 171 -34.44 13.02 12.30
CA SER A 171 -35.12 12.53 13.51
C SER A 171 -34.92 13.43 14.75
N GLN A 172 -33.92 14.30 14.72
CA GLN A 172 -33.51 15.18 15.84
C GLN A 172 -33.68 16.68 15.51
N LEU A 173 -33.60 17.05 14.23
CA LEU A 173 -33.57 18.44 13.75
C LEU A 173 -34.39 18.60 12.46
N ASN A 174 -35.37 19.51 12.45
CA ASN A 174 -36.06 19.87 11.22
C ASN A 174 -35.34 21.01 10.50
N PHE A 175 -34.50 20.67 9.51
CA PHE A 175 -33.69 21.61 8.72
C PHE A 175 -34.48 22.74 8.02
N ARG A 176 -35.81 22.63 7.91
CA ARG A 176 -36.69 23.65 7.29
C ARG A 176 -37.38 24.59 8.29
N ARG A 177 -37.39 24.26 9.58
CA ARG A 177 -38.16 24.98 10.62
C ARG A 177 -37.29 25.45 11.78
N ASP A 178 -36.31 24.65 12.17
CA ASP A 178 -35.57 24.83 13.41
C ASP A 178 -34.30 25.67 13.20
N LEU A 179 -33.73 25.62 11.99
CA LEU A 179 -32.56 26.39 11.56
C LEU A 179 -32.93 27.80 11.06
N ARG A 180 -32.00 28.75 11.26
CA ARG A 180 -32.20 30.19 11.04
C ARG A 180 -31.00 30.83 10.34
N ALA A 181 -31.23 32.00 9.74
CA ALA A 181 -30.13 32.81 9.21
C ALA A 181 -29.18 33.25 10.33
N GLY A 182 -27.87 33.05 10.12
CA GLY A 182 -26.83 33.30 11.13
C GLY A 182 -26.40 32.07 11.95
N ASP A 183 -27.14 30.96 11.90
CA ASP A 183 -26.71 29.70 12.49
C ASP A 183 -25.45 29.18 11.79
N ARG A 184 -24.53 28.55 12.53
CA ARG A 184 -23.25 28.05 12.00
C ARG A 184 -23.19 26.54 12.03
N PHE A 185 -22.65 25.95 10.97
CA PHE A 185 -22.43 24.51 10.88
C PHE A 185 -20.95 24.21 10.56
N SER A 186 -20.55 22.98 10.83
CA SER A 186 -19.28 22.41 10.38
C SER A 186 -19.50 20.93 10.07
N VAL A 187 -19.06 20.49 8.90
CA VAL A 187 -19.12 19.09 8.46
C VAL A 187 -17.68 18.58 8.40
N ILE A 188 -17.44 17.44 9.03
CA ILE A 188 -16.15 16.73 8.92
C ILE A 188 -16.37 15.60 7.91
N ILE A 189 -15.54 15.54 6.88
CA ILE A 189 -15.62 14.56 5.80
C ILE A 189 -14.28 13.83 5.75
N GLY A 190 -14.30 12.53 6.07
CA GLY A 190 -13.18 11.63 5.79
C GLY A 190 -13.19 11.21 4.31
N HIS A 191 -12.00 11.10 3.72
CA HIS A 191 -11.79 10.40 2.45
C HIS A 191 -10.53 9.52 2.52
N ASP A 192 -10.57 8.46 1.73
CA ASP A 192 -9.53 7.47 1.41
C ASP A 192 -8.86 7.76 0.05
#